data_AF-A0A6J4PK05-F1
#
_entry.id   AF-A0A6J4PK05-F1
#
_cell.length_a   1.000
_cell.length_b   1.000
_cell.length_c   1.000
_cell.angle_alpha   90.00
_cell.angle_beta   90.00
_cell.angle_gamma   90.00
#
_symmetry.space_group_name_H-M   'P 1'
#
loop_
_entity.id
_entity.type
_entity.pdbx_description
1 polymer ?
#
loop_
_entity_poly.entity_id
_entity_poly.type
_entity_poly.pdbx_seq_one_letter_code
_entity_poly.pdbx_strand_id
1 'polypeptide(L)'
;DDVLRFARAGVTANLQMLWACHEPAMDELTVPFLGERRSRRQYPFGDLDRAGARLAAGSDWPVSTPDPLLAMHTAVNRTTYGAQGRSGTDPFLPEQALDLVTAFAAYTSGSAWINHRDDAGIVRAGAAADLVVLDRDPFAGPVEEIGATRVVSTWVDGVMVAGRA
;
A
#
# COMPACT_ATOMS: atom_id res chain seq x y z
N ASP A 1 -16.62 -16.00 -0.07
CA ASP A 1 -16.87 -16.41 -1.46
C ASP A 1 -16.12 -15.49 -2.44
N ASP A 2 -16.34 -14.17 -2.38
CA ASP A 2 -15.72 -13.24 -3.36
C ASP A 2 -14.20 -13.18 -3.36
N VAL A 3 -13.51 -13.24 -2.20
CA VAL A 3 -12.04 -13.23 -2.15
C VAL A 3 -11.42 -14.33 -3.03
N LEU A 4 -11.91 -15.57 -2.92
CA LEU A 4 -11.43 -16.69 -3.73
C LEU A 4 -11.79 -16.56 -5.22
N ARG A 5 -12.74 -15.69 -5.58
CA ARG A 5 -13.11 -15.46 -6.98
C ARG A 5 -12.11 -14.54 -7.68
N PHE A 6 -11.41 -13.65 -6.97
CA PHE A 6 -10.38 -12.79 -7.57
C PHE A 6 -9.29 -13.64 -8.24
N ALA A 7 -8.71 -14.58 -7.49
CA ALA A 7 -7.69 -15.48 -8.00
C ALA A 7 -8.20 -16.35 -9.16
N ARG A 8 -9.37 -16.98 -8.99
CA ARG A 8 -9.97 -17.85 -10.02
C ARG A 8 -10.29 -17.13 -11.34
N ALA A 9 -10.68 -15.86 -11.26
CA ALA A 9 -11.04 -15.06 -12.43
C ALA A 9 -9.84 -14.29 -13.00
N GLY A 10 -8.66 -14.33 -12.36
CA GLY A 10 -7.49 -13.54 -12.77
C GLY A 10 -7.70 -12.03 -12.60
N VAL A 11 -8.59 -11.61 -11.71
CA VAL A 11 -8.90 -10.20 -11.44
C VAL A 11 -7.85 -9.62 -10.51
N THR A 12 -7.31 -8.46 -10.86
CA THR A 12 -6.40 -7.69 -10.01
C THR A 12 -7.20 -6.83 -9.02
N ALA A 13 -6.85 -6.88 -7.74
CA ALA A 13 -7.38 -5.97 -6.73
C ALA A 13 -6.53 -4.70 -6.66
N ASN A 14 -7.11 -3.53 -6.92
CA ASN A 14 -6.43 -2.24 -6.75
C ASN A 14 -6.71 -1.67 -5.35
N LEU A 15 -5.68 -1.58 -4.52
CA LEU A 15 -5.79 -1.29 -3.09
C LEU A 15 -5.53 0.20 -2.80
N GLN A 16 -6.38 0.81 -1.97
CA GLN A 16 -6.15 2.11 -1.34
C GLN A 16 -5.66 1.87 0.09
N MET A 17 -4.36 1.58 0.23
CA MET A 17 -3.80 1.04 1.47
C MET A 17 -3.88 2.00 2.67
N LEU A 18 -3.77 3.31 2.41
CA LEU A 18 -3.76 4.33 3.46
C LEU A 18 -5.06 4.38 4.28
N TRP A 19 -6.19 3.97 3.70
CA TRP A 19 -7.49 4.04 4.37
C TRP A 19 -7.73 2.89 5.36
N ALA A 20 -6.80 1.94 5.41
CA ALA A 20 -6.97 0.69 6.13
C ALA A 20 -6.48 0.76 7.59
N CYS A 21 -6.86 1.83 8.28
CA CYS A 21 -6.49 2.16 9.65
C CYS A 21 -7.68 2.70 10.45
N HIS A 22 -7.49 2.85 11.76
CA HIS A 22 -8.40 3.64 12.58
C HIS A 22 -8.20 5.14 12.29
N GLU A 23 -9.30 5.85 12.06
CA GLU A 23 -9.37 7.31 11.90
C GLU A 23 -10.80 7.78 12.21
N PRO A 24 -11.03 9.08 12.49
CA PRO A 24 -12.36 9.55 12.89
C PRO A 24 -13.48 9.15 11.91
N ALA A 25 -13.26 9.22 10.59
CA ALA A 25 -14.30 8.82 9.64
C ALA A 25 -14.54 7.29 9.63
N MET A 26 -13.51 6.49 9.89
CA MET A 26 -13.67 5.03 10.06
C MET A 26 -14.46 4.71 11.33
N ASP A 27 -14.09 5.32 12.45
CA ASP A 27 -14.55 4.94 13.78
C ASP A 27 -15.91 5.55 14.15
N GLU A 28 -16.16 6.79 13.77
CA GLU A 28 -17.38 7.51 14.17
C GLU A 28 -18.50 7.39 13.15
N LEU A 29 -18.18 7.13 11.88
CA LEU A 29 -19.16 7.05 10.79
C LEU A 29 -19.25 5.66 10.19
N THR A 30 -18.14 5.13 9.66
CA THR A 30 -18.15 3.94 8.81
C THR A 30 -18.46 2.66 9.59
N VAL A 31 -17.72 2.39 10.67
CA VAL A 31 -17.92 1.20 11.51
C VAL A 31 -19.32 1.20 12.15
N PRO A 32 -19.82 2.30 12.75
CA PRO A 32 -21.18 2.34 13.28
C PRO A 32 -22.26 2.10 12.22
N PHE A 33 -22.12 2.69 11.03
CA PHE A 33 -23.07 2.49 9.93
C PHE A 33 -23.08 1.06 9.40
N LEU A 34 -21.89 0.48 9.20
CA LEU A 34 -21.75 -0.89 8.70
C LEU A 34 -22.14 -1.93 9.75
N GLY A 35 -21.90 -1.67 11.04
CA GLY A 35 -22.05 -2.63 12.12
C GLY A 35 -20.96 -3.71 12.09
N GLU A 36 -20.76 -4.36 13.24
CA GLU A 36 -19.64 -5.26 13.52
C GLU A 36 -19.39 -6.32 12.44
N ARG A 37 -20.45 -7.00 11.99
CA ARG A 37 -20.32 -8.09 11.02
C ARG A 37 -19.76 -7.64 9.66
N ARG A 38 -20.12 -6.43 9.20
CA ARG A 38 -19.68 -5.91 7.90
C ARG A 38 -18.37 -5.14 8.02
N SER A 39 -18.14 -4.46 9.13
CA SER A 39 -16.87 -3.75 9.34
C SER A 39 -15.67 -4.69 9.33
N ARG A 40 -15.81 -5.94 9.82
CA ARG A 40 -14.80 -7.01 9.75
C ARG A 40 -14.42 -7.48 8.33
N ARG A 41 -15.07 -6.97 7.28
CA ARG A 41 -14.78 -7.32 5.87
C ARG A 41 -14.08 -6.19 5.12
N GLN A 42 -13.77 -5.08 5.79
CA GLN A 42 -13.13 -3.93 5.17
C GLN A 42 -11.66 -4.22 4.89
N TYR A 43 -11.19 -3.72 3.75
CA TYR A 43 -9.78 -3.82 3.32
C TYR A 43 -9.17 -5.22 3.49
N PRO A 44 -9.74 -6.27 2.85
CA PRO A 44 -9.34 -7.66 3.03
C PRO A 44 -8.03 -7.99 2.28
N PHE A 45 -6.99 -7.18 2.47
CA PHE A 45 -5.76 -7.24 1.69
C PHE A 45 -5.03 -8.57 1.92
N GLY A 46 -4.79 -8.93 3.18
CA GLY A 46 -4.15 -10.20 3.54
C GLY A 46 -4.94 -11.42 3.06
N ASP A 47 -6.27 -11.39 3.09
CA ASP A 47 -7.09 -12.47 2.55
C ASP A 47 -6.99 -12.58 1.02
N LEU A 48 -6.97 -11.46 0.30
CA LEU A 48 -6.78 -11.42 -1.16
C LEU A 48 -5.40 -11.97 -1.54
N ASP A 49 -4.35 -11.54 -0.83
CA ASP A 49 -2.98 -12.01 -1.03
C ASP A 49 -2.88 -13.53 -0.80
N ARG A 50 -3.32 -14.02 0.36
CA ARG A 50 -3.33 -15.45 0.70
C ARG A 50 -4.14 -16.31 -0.28
N ALA A 51 -5.17 -15.73 -0.89
CA ALA A 51 -5.97 -16.41 -1.91
C ALA A 51 -5.28 -16.48 -3.29
N GLY A 52 -4.14 -15.80 -3.47
CA GLY A 52 -3.41 -15.72 -4.73
C GLY A 52 -3.99 -14.70 -5.72
N ALA A 53 -4.73 -13.70 -5.23
CA ALA A 53 -5.16 -12.59 -6.08
C ALA A 53 -3.95 -11.72 -6.44
N ARG A 54 -3.93 -11.18 -7.66
CA ARG A 54 -2.94 -10.16 -8.01
C ARG A 54 -3.34 -8.84 -7.36
N LEU A 55 -2.36 -8.15 -6.77
CA LEU A 55 -2.56 -6.86 -6.13
C LEU A 55 -1.93 -5.75 -6.97
N ALA A 56 -2.61 -4.62 -7.05
CA ALA A 56 -2.08 -3.33 -7.48
C ALA A 56 -2.44 -2.30 -6.40
N ALA A 57 -1.81 -1.12 -6.41
CA ALA A 57 -2.11 -0.11 -5.40
C ALA A 57 -2.11 1.32 -5.96
N GLY A 58 -2.90 2.18 -5.32
CA GLY A 58 -3.02 3.60 -5.63
C GLY A 58 -3.41 4.41 -4.39
N SER A 59 -3.29 5.74 -4.48
CA SER A 59 -3.63 6.65 -3.38
C SER A 59 -5.04 7.24 -3.46
N ASP A 60 -5.66 7.17 -4.63
CA ASP A 60 -6.86 7.97 -4.95
C ASP A 60 -6.64 9.48 -4.72
N TRP A 61 -5.42 9.98 -4.99
CA TRP A 61 -5.11 11.42 -4.91
C TRP A 61 -6.02 12.22 -5.86
N PRO A 62 -6.59 13.36 -5.43
CA PRO A 62 -6.26 14.10 -4.20
C PRO A 62 -7.15 13.82 -2.98
N VAL A 63 -7.91 12.71 -2.95
CA VAL A 63 -8.73 12.36 -1.78
C VAL A 63 -7.85 12.08 -0.56
N SER A 64 -6.71 11.41 -0.76
CA SER A 64 -5.70 11.17 0.27
C SER A 64 -4.28 11.40 -0.26
N THR A 65 -3.28 11.55 0.62
CA THR A 65 -1.88 11.86 0.24
C THR A 65 -1.34 10.93 -0.85
N PRO A 66 -0.51 11.42 -1.80
CA PRO A 66 0.03 10.58 -2.85
C PRO A 66 1.29 9.83 -2.40
N ASP A 67 1.70 9.96 -1.13
CA ASP A 67 2.90 9.34 -0.59
C ASP A 67 2.72 7.83 -0.39
N PRO A 68 3.36 6.97 -1.21
CA PRO A 68 3.19 5.53 -1.12
C PRO A 68 3.86 4.94 0.13
N LEU A 69 4.86 5.61 0.74
CA LEU A 69 5.56 5.09 1.91
C LEU A 69 4.67 5.13 3.15
N LEU A 70 3.84 6.17 3.27
CA LEU A 70 2.80 6.25 4.31
C LEU A 70 1.72 5.19 4.07
N ALA A 71 1.29 4.98 2.82
CA ALA A 71 0.30 3.96 2.49
C ALA A 71 0.82 2.54 2.76
N MET A 72 2.08 2.25 2.42
CA MET A 72 2.73 0.97 2.72
C MET A 72 2.90 0.75 4.22
N HIS A 73 3.25 1.79 4.99
CA HIS A 73 3.25 1.69 6.46
C HIS A 73 1.88 1.27 6.97
N THR A 74 0.78 1.85 6.47
CA THR A 74 -0.57 1.46 6.87
C THR A 74 -0.95 0.05 6.39
N ALA A 75 -0.54 -0.39 5.21
CA ALA A 75 -0.77 -1.76 4.77
C ALA A 75 -0.13 -2.80 5.70
N VAL A 76 1.07 -2.51 6.20
CA VAL A 76 1.84 -3.40 7.06
C VAL A 76 1.36 -3.33 8.51
N ASN A 77 1.26 -2.12 9.07
CA ASN A 77 0.99 -1.94 10.50
C ASN A 77 -0.49 -1.80 10.83
N ARG A 78 -1.33 -1.52 9.83
CA ARG A 78 -2.77 -1.23 10.00
C ARG A 78 -3.05 -0.03 10.91
N THR A 79 -2.05 0.85 11.04
CA THR A 79 -2.05 2.11 11.78
C THR A 79 -1.56 3.24 10.87
N THR A 80 -1.75 4.47 11.33
CA THR A 80 -1.29 5.70 10.67
C THR A 80 0.04 6.13 11.24
N TYR A 81 1.07 6.24 10.39
CA TYR A 81 2.41 6.65 10.81
C TYR A 81 2.39 8.03 11.49
N GLY A 82 2.97 8.13 12.68
CA GLY A 82 3.11 9.38 13.43
C GLY A 82 1.81 9.93 14.02
N ALA A 83 0.66 9.27 13.83
CA ALA A 83 -0.59 9.68 14.47
C ALA A 83 -0.57 9.36 15.97
N GLN A 84 -1.24 10.19 16.76
CA GLN A 84 -1.43 9.94 18.19
C GLN A 84 -2.71 9.14 18.45
N GLY A 85 -2.76 8.51 19.63
CA GLY A 85 -3.92 7.74 20.06
C GLY A 85 -4.19 6.53 19.17
N ARG A 86 -5.45 6.11 19.13
CA ARG A 86 -5.89 4.86 18.49
C ARG A 86 -5.40 4.72 17.05
N SER A 87 -5.44 5.80 16.27
CA SER A 87 -5.00 5.80 14.87
C SER A 87 -3.55 5.38 14.69
N GLY A 88 -2.66 5.71 15.64
CA GLY A 88 -1.25 5.33 15.58
C GLY A 88 -0.89 4.06 16.35
N THR A 89 -1.70 3.64 17.32
CA THR A 89 -1.37 2.54 18.24
C THR A 89 -2.16 1.26 18.01
N ASP A 90 -3.40 1.37 17.54
CA ASP A 90 -4.31 0.23 17.47
C ASP A 90 -4.46 -0.19 15.99
N PRO A 91 -4.05 -1.41 15.63
CA PRO A 91 -4.16 -1.86 14.25
C PRO A 91 -5.62 -2.14 13.87
N PHE A 92 -6.06 -1.61 12.73
CA PHE A 92 -7.38 -1.90 12.18
C PHE A 92 -7.41 -3.20 11.38
N LEU A 93 -8.04 -4.24 11.93
CA LEU A 93 -8.09 -5.59 11.35
C LEU A 93 -6.67 -6.12 11.04
N PRO A 94 -5.83 -6.35 12.07
CA PRO A 94 -4.42 -6.75 11.91
C PRO A 94 -4.24 -8.03 11.07
N GLU A 95 -5.21 -8.93 11.05
CA GLU A 95 -5.20 -10.15 10.23
C GLU A 95 -5.20 -9.90 8.71
N GLN A 96 -5.50 -8.66 8.30
CA GLN A 96 -5.47 -8.18 6.91
C GLN A 96 -4.20 -7.41 6.56
N ALA A 97 -3.22 -7.33 7.48
CA ALA A 97 -1.91 -6.78 7.19
C ALA A 97 -1.22 -7.52 6.02
N LEU A 98 -0.45 -6.77 5.24
CA LEU A 98 0.46 -7.30 4.24
C LEU A 98 1.89 -7.28 4.77
N ASP A 99 2.77 -8.11 4.22
CA ASP A 99 4.20 -7.86 4.37
C ASP A 99 4.65 -6.69 3.47
N LEU A 100 5.80 -6.10 3.81
CA LEU A 100 6.30 -4.93 3.11
C LEU A 100 6.66 -5.23 1.64
N VAL A 101 7.15 -6.44 1.34
CA VAL A 101 7.49 -6.85 -0.04
C VAL A 101 6.25 -6.84 -0.92
N THR A 102 5.15 -7.39 -0.42
CA THR A 102 3.85 -7.46 -1.10
C THR A 102 3.27 -6.06 -1.29
N ALA A 103 3.40 -5.18 -0.29
CA ALA A 103 2.96 -3.80 -0.40
C ALA A 103 3.76 -3.03 -1.49
N PHE A 104 5.09 -3.18 -1.53
CA PHE A 104 5.93 -2.63 -2.59
C PHE A 104 5.57 -3.20 -3.96
N ALA A 105 5.39 -4.52 -4.05
CA ALA A 105 5.05 -5.18 -5.30
C ALA A 105 3.72 -4.66 -5.87
N ALA A 106 2.72 -4.42 -5.02
CA ALA A 106 1.44 -3.85 -5.43
C ALA A 106 1.59 -2.43 -6.02
N TYR A 107 2.41 -1.56 -5.40
CA TYR A 107 2.67 -0.21 -5.92
C TYR A 107 3.59 -0.16 -7.14
N THR A 108 4.35 -1.23 -7.41
CA THR A 108 5.33 -1.29 -8.50
C THR A 108 4.87 -2.26 -9.59
N SER A 109 5.32 -3.51 -9.56
CA SER A 109 5.01 -4.53 -10.57
C SER A 109 3.51 -4.79 -10.76
N GLY A 110 2.71 -4.71 -9.69
CA GLY A 110 1.26 -4.86 -9.72
C GLY A 110 0.56 -3.72 -10.48
N SER A 111 0.97 -2.48 -10.20
CA SER A 111 0.50 -1.30 -10.92
C SER A 111 1.00 -1.26 -12.37
N ALA A 112 2.23 -1.70 -12.66
CA ALA A 112 2.71 -1.84 -14.04
C ALA A 112 1.88 -2.87 -14.83
N TRP A 113 1.56 -4.01 -14.20
CA TRP A 113 0.74 -5.06 -14.80
C TRP A 113 -0.65 -4.56 -15.21
N ILE A 114 -1.39 -3.90 -14.30
CA ILE A 114 -2.76 -3.43 -14.62
C ILE A 114 -2.77 -2.32 -15.67
N ASN A 115 -1.66 -1.61 -15.86
CA ASN A 115 -1.47 -0.62 -16.90
C ASN A 115 -0.86 -1.18 -18.19
N HIS A 116 -0.67 -2.50 -18.30
CA HIS A 116 -0.06 -3.16 -19.45
C HIS A 116 1.35 -2.62 -19.81
N ARG A 117 2.16 -2.33 -18.78
CA ARG A 117 3.54 -1.85 -18.91
C ARG A 117 4.53 -2.96 -18.58
N ASP A 118 4.89 -3.78 -19.57
CA ASP A 118 5.83 -4.90 -19.42
C ASP A 118 7.28 -4.46 -19.19
N ASP A 119 7.57 -3.18 -19.44
CA ASP A 119 8.85 -2.53 -19.27
C ASP A 119 8.97 -1.73 -17.95
N ALA A 120 7.96 -1.71 -17.07
CA ALA A 120 7.97 -0.88 -15.85
C ALA A 120 7.73 -1.68 -14.56
N GLY A 121 7.89 -1.01 -13.40
CA GLY A 121 7.59 -1.59 -12.10
C GLY A 121 8.58 -2.66 -11.60
N ILE A 122 9.72 -2.82 -12.28
CA ILE A 122 10.79 -3.75 -11.93
C ILE A 122 12.16 -3.15 -12.26
N VAL A 123 13.16 -3.41 -11.41
CA VAL A 123 14.55 -3.03 -11.68
C VAL A 123 15.26 -4.19 -12.40
N ARG A 124 15.37 -4.10 -13.72
CA ARG A 124 16.02 -5.10 -14.57
C ARG A 124 16.56 -4.44 -15.84
N ALA A 125 17.66 -4.96 -16.40
CA ALA A 125 18.16 -4.51 -17.69
C ALA A 125 17.07 -4.62 -18.78
N GLY A 126 16.89 -3.53 -19.55
CA GLY A 126 15.86 -3.40 -20.58
C GLY A 126 14.49 -2.90 -20.10
N ALA A 127 14.29 -2.69 -18.79
CA ALA A 127 13.14 -1.98 -18.25
C ALA A 127 13.36 -0.45 -18.31
N ALA A 128 12.26 0.31 -18.23
CA ALA A 128 12.26 1.75 -18.03
C ALA A 128 13.07 2.11 -16.79
N ALA A 129 13.91 3.14 -16.90
CA ALA A 129 14.76 3.60 -15.81
C ALA A 129 14.02 4.60 -14.91
N ASP A 130 12.83 4.19 -14.46
CA ASP A 130 11.99 4.91 -13.51
C ASP A 130 12.32 4.44 -12.09
N LEU A 131 13.06 5.26 -11.35
CA LEU A 131 13.68 4.86 -10.09
C LEU A 131 13.46 5.91 -9.01
N VAL A 132 13.38 5.43 -7.76
CA VAL A 132 13.48 6.28 -6.57
C VAL A 132 14.66 5.82 -5.72
N VAL A 133 15.38 6.79 -5.14
CA VAL A 133 16.40 6.52 -4.13
C VAL A 133 15.81 6.91 -2.78
N LEU A 134 15.86 5.99 -1.82
CA LEU A 134 15.34 6.20 -0.46
C LEU A 134 16.47 6.60 0.50
N ASP A 135 16.15 7.38 1.53
CA ASP A 135 17.13 7.83 2.55
C ASP A 135 17.59 6.71 3.48
N ARG A 136 16.84 5.61 3.52
CA ARG A 136 17.08 4.42 4.32
C ARG A 136 16.52 3.19 3.63
N ASP A 137 16.96 2.02 4.08
CA ASP A 137 16.33 0.75 3.74
C ASP A 137 15.10 0.53 4.64
N PRO A 138 13.86 0.55 4.10
CA PRO A 138 12.65 0.33 4.89
C PRO A 138 12.49 -1.12 5.37
N PHE A 139 13.30 -2.07 4.87
CA PHE A 139 13.30 -3.47 5.29
C PHE A 139 14.26 -3.77 6.45
N ALA A 140 15.20 -2.87 6.75
CA ALA A 140 16.24 -3.10 7.75
C ALA A 140 15.83 -2.74 9.19
N GLY A 141 14.83 -1.88 9.35
CA GLY A 141 14.38 -1.35 10.65
C GLY A 141 13.08 -1.98 11.16
N PRO A 142 12.58 -1.50 12.32
CA PRO A 142 11.24 -1.83 12.81
C PRO A 142 10.17 -1.42 11.80
N VAL A 143 9.09 -2.21 11.71
CA VAL A 143 7.99 -1.96 10.76
C VAL A 143 7.28 -0.63 11.03
N GLU A 144 7.32 -0.16 12.27
CA GLU A 144 6.78 1.12 12.70
C GLU A 144 7.52 2.31 12.05
N GLU A 145 8.76 2.12 11.61
CA GLU A 145 9.58 3.15 10.97
C GLU A 145 9.41 3.22 9.44
N ILE A 146 8.61 2.33 8.82
CA ILE A 146 8.40 2.32 7.36
C ILE A 146 7.99 3.71 6.85
N GLY A 147 7.05 4.37 7.54
CA GLY A 147 6.55 5.70 7.18
C GLY A 147 7.53 6.85 7.43
N ALA A 148 8.66 6.58 8.09
CA ALA A 148 9.75 7.54 8.26
C ALA A 148 10.63 7.67 7.00
N THR A 149 10.55 6.69 6.10
CA THR A 149 11.33 6.62 4.86
C THR A 149 11.00 7.79 3.95
N ARG A 150 12.00 8.34 3.28
CA ARG A 150 11.86 9.49 2.39
C ARG A 150 12.52 9.23 1.05
N VAL A 151 11.88 9.71 -0.01
CA VAL A 151 12.49 9.77 -1.34
C VAL A 151 13.52 10.91 -1.37
N VAL A 152 14.77 10.56 -1.68
CA VAL A 152 15.91 11.48 -1.84
C VAL A 152 15.96 12.00 -3.27
N SER A 153 15.77 11.12 -4.26
CA SER A 153 15.70 11.50 -5.67
C SER A 153 14.75 10.62 -6.46
N THR A 154 14.17 11.20 -7.51
CA THR A 154 13.28 10.53 -8.45
C THR A 154 13.86 10.67 -9.85
N TRP A 155 13.88 9.56 -10.57
CA TRP A 155 14.39 9.44 -11.92
C TRP A 155 13.27 8.92 -12.83
N VAL A 156 13.14 9.52 -14.00
CA VAL A 156 12.20 9.10 -15.05
C VAL A 156 13.00 8.91 -16.33
N ASP A 157 12.89 7.74 -16.95
CA ASP A 157 13.68 7.36 -18.14
C ASP A 157 15.19 7.63 -17.99
N GLY A 158 15.72 7.43 -16.78
CA GLY A 158 17.14 7.64 -16.48
C GLY A 158 17.56 9.09 -16.30
N VAL A 159 16.62 10.03 -16.30
CA VAL A 159 16.86 11.46 -16.01
C VAL A 159 16.33 11.80 -14.62
N MET A 160 17.17 12.43 -13.79
CA MET A 160 16.72 12.92 -12.48
C MET A 160 15.74 14.09 -12.67
N VAL A 161 14.51 13.93 -12.19
CA VAL A 161 13.45 14.96 -12.29
C VAL A 161 13.16 15.66 -10.96
N ALA A 162 13.56 15.05 -9.84
CA ALA A 162 13.48 15.65 -8.52
C ALA A 162 14.60 15.11 -7.64
N GLY A 163 15.13 15.96 -6.74
CA GLY A 163 16.16 15.58 -5.78
C GLY A 163 16.21 16.55 -4.61
N ARG A 164 16.55 16.04 -3.43
CA ARG A 164 16.93 16.86 -2.27
C ARG A 164 18.46 16.98 -2.26
N ALA A 165 18.95 18.22 -2.12
CA ALA A 165 20.38 18.49 -1.94
C ALA A 165 20.88 18.00 -0.57
#